data_AF-A0A1H2QLE1-F1
#
_entry.id   AF-A0A1H2QLE1-F1
#
_cell.length_a   1.000
_cell.length_b   1.000
_cell.length_c   1.000
_cell.angle_alpha   90.00
_cell.angle_beta   90.00
_cell.angle_gamma   90.00
#
_symmetry.space_group_name_H-M   'P 1'
#
loop_
_entity.id
_entity.type
_entity.pdbx_description
1 polymer ?
#
loop_
_entity_poly.entity_id
_entity_poly.type
_entity_poly.pdbx_seq_one_letter_code
_entity_poly.pdbx_strand_id
1 'polypeptide(L)' 'MSNWIYWAKLYSSRFQARCLATRMQEDWWVYGYESPEEVEVFRSPRGRYGVRYIWNQNKKKI' A
#
# COMPACT_ATOMS: atom_id res chain seq x y z
N MET A 1 16.31 6.94 -4.49
CA MET A 1 15.69 5.65 -4.86
C MET A 1 14.27 5.66 -4.34
N SER A 2 13.30 5.15 -5.10
CA SER A 2 11.90 5.11 -4.68
C SER A 2 11.70 4.04 -3.60
N ASN A 3 11.35 4.45 -2.37
CA ASN A 3 11.26 3.61 -1.17
C ASN A 3 9.95 2.82 -1.09
N TRP A 4 9.52 2.22 -2.20
CA TRP A 4 8.28 1.45 -2.25
C TRP A 4 8.38 0.16 -1.45
N ILE A 5 7.43 -0.05 -0.54
CA ILE A 5 7.20 -1.31 0.16
C ILE A 5 6.07 -2.04 -0.57
N TYR A 6 6.29 -3.32 -0.85
CA TYR A 6 5.34 -4.14 -1.60
C TYR A 6 4.56 -5.05 -0.66
N TRP A 7 3.23 -5.03 -0.79
CA TRP A 7 2.39 -5.97 -0.07
C TRP A 7 2.62 -7.40 -0.57
N ALA A 8 2.70 -8.34 0.37
CA ALA A 8 3.11 -9.72 0.09
C ALA A 8 2.17 -10.47 -0.87
N LYS A 9 0.89 -10.06 -0.99
CA LYS A 9 -0.11 -10.77 -1.78
C LYS A 9 -0.39 -10.08 -3.12
N LEU A 10 -0.46 -10.90 -4.17
CA LEU A 10 -0.98 -10.53 -5.48
C LEU A 10 -2.43 -11.02 -5.67
N TYR A 11 -3.21 -10.28 -6.43
CA TYR A 11 -4.63 -10.48 -6.70
C TYR A 11 -4.87 -10.77 -8.17
N SER A 12 -5.94 -11.51 -8.47
CA SER A 12 -6.33 -11.83 -9.85
C SER A 12 -7.07 -10.68 -10.53
N SER A 13 -7.71 -9.79 -9.75
CA SER A 13 -8.44 -8.63 -10.26
C SER A 13 -7.90 -7.31 -9.71
N ARG A 14 -8.01 -6.25 -10.51
CA ARG A 14 -7.69 -4.88 -10.08
C ARG A 14 -8.59 -4.43 -8.94
N PHE A 15 -9.85 -4.88 -8.92
CA PHE A 15 -10.83 -4.56 -7.89
C PHE A 15 -10.36 -5.02 -6.51
N GLN A 16 -9.97 -6.28 -6.37
CA GLN A 16 -9.48 -6.81 -5.08
C GLN A 16 -8.24 -6.04 -4.57
N ALA A 17 -7.31 -5.70 -5.45
CA ALA A 17 -6.15 -4.91 -5.07
C ALA A 17 -6.53 -3.48 -4.64
N ARG A 18 -7.53 -2.86 -5.30
CA ARG A 18 -8.05 -1.54 -4.90
C ARG A 18 -8.73 -1.58 -3.53
N CYS A 19 -9.49 -2.62 -3.22
CA CYS A 19 -10.08 -2.77 -1.88
C CYS A 19 -9.00 -2.78 -0.79
N LEU A 20 -7.87 -3.48 -1.01
CA LEU A 20 -6.75 -3.43 -0.07
C LEU A 20 -6.11 -2.03 -0.02
N ALA A 21 -5.88 -1.39 -1.16
CA ALA A 21 -5.28 -0.06 -1.20
C ALA A 21 -6.12 0.96 -0.41
N THR A 22 -7.44 0.96 -0.60
CA THR A 22 -8.35 1.81 0.17
C THR A 22 -8.32 1.46 1.65
N ARG A 23 -8.32 0.17 2.02
CA ARG A 23 -8.17 -0.25 3.42
C ARG A 23 -6.86 0.28 4.04
N MET A 24 -5.76 0.29 3.29
CA MET A 24 -4.48 0.80 3.77
C MET A 24 -4.49 2.32 3.97
N GLN A 25 -5.17 3.06 3.09
CA GLN A 25 -5.31 4.51 3.20
C GLN A 25 -6.22 4.90 4.36
N GLU A 26 -7.36 4.23 4.49
CA GLU A 26 -8.46 4.63 5.37
C GLU A 26 -8.44 3.93 6.72
N ASP A 27 -8.07 2.65 6.84
CA ASP A 27 -8.30 1.86 8.07
C ASP A 27 -7.04 1.65 8.93
N TRP A 28 -5.86 2.08 8.48
CA TRP A 28 -4.62 1.79 9.21
C TRP A 28 -4.52 2.53 10.56
N TRP A 29 -5.18 3.70 10.68
CA TRP A 29 -5.41 4.43 11.93
C TRP A 29 -6.19 3.65 13.01
N VAL A 30 -7.02 2.66 12.64
CA VAL A 30 -7.84 1.87 13.58
C VAL A 30 -6.96 1.04 14.51
N TYR A 31 -5.73 0.70 14.06
CA TYR A 31 -4.76 -0.08 14.83
C TYR A 31 -3.70 0.80 15.52
N GLY A 32 -3.87 2.12 15.53
CA GLY A 32 -2.91 3.06 16.12
C GLY A 32 -1.62 3.23 15.33
N TYR A 33 -1.56 2.71 14.10
CA TYR A 33 -0.48 2.99 13.17
C TYR A 33 -0.80 4.24 12.34
N GLU A 34 0.23 4.99 11.98
CA GLU A 34 0.05 6.06 10.99
C GLU A 34 -0.39 5.47 9.65
N SER A 35 -1.18 6.22 8.88
CA SER A 35 -1.50 5.82 7.51
C SER A 35 -0.28 6.04 6.61
N PRO A 36 0.00 5.13 5.65
CA PRO A 36 1.02 5.36 4.63
C PRO A 36 0.75 6.65 3.86
N GLU A 37 1.83 7.32 3.46
CA GLU A 37 1.74 8.61 2.73
C GLU A 37 1.19 8.42 1.33
N GLU A 38 1.61 7.35 0.67
CA GLU A 38 1.15 7.00 -0.66
C GLU A 38 0.88 5.50 -0.74
N VAL A 39 -0.22 5.13 -1.41
CA VAL A 39 -0.62 3.74 -1.66
C VAL A 39 -1.09 3.63 -3.10
N GLU A 40 -0.56 2.66 -3.82
CA GLU A 40 -0.85 2.47 -5.25
C GLU A 40 -1.08 0.99 -5.60
N VAL A 41 -1.99 0.75 -6.55
CA VAL A 41 -2.15 -0.56 -7.19
C VAL A 41 -1.26 -0.63 -8.43
N PHE A 42 -0.38 -1.63 -8.49
CA PHE A 42 0.44 -1.91 -9.67
C PHE A 42 0.01 -3.21 -10.36
N ARG A 43 0.37 -3.34 -11.63
CA ARG A 43 0.23 -4.60 -12.38
C ARG A 43 1.60 -5.25 -12.52
N SER A 44 1.71 -6.49 -12.04
CA SER A 44 2.90 -7.31 -12.22
C SER A 44 3.10 -7.70 -13.69
N PRO A 45 4.33 -8.04 -14.12
CA PRO A 45 4.59 -8.50 -15.49
C PRO A 45 3.78 -9.74 -15.89
N ARG A 46 3.41 -10.58 -14.91
CA ARG A 46 2.57 -11.78 -15.11
C ARG A 46 1.06 -11.49 -15.08
N GLY A 47 0.67 -10.22 -15.13
CA GLY A 47 -0.72 -9.78 -15.25
C GLY A 47 -1.52 -9.70 -13.96
N ARG A 48 -0.98 -10.17 -12.82
CA ARG A 48 -1.62 -10.05 -11.50
C ARG A 48 -1.45 -8.65 -10.90
N TYR A 49 -2.31 -8.26 -9.98
CA TYR A 49 -2.31 -6.95 -9.35
C TYR A 49 -1.73 -7.01 -7.94
N GLY A 50 -0.91 -6.03 -7.55
CA GLY A 50 -0.39 -5.89 -6.20
C GLY A 50 -0.61 -4.49 -5.66
N VAL A 51 -0.36 -4.30 -4.37
CA VAL A 51 -0.39 -2.99 -3.71
C VAL A 51 1.01 -2.66 -3.23
N ARG A 52 1.44 -1.41 -3.43
CA ARG A 52 2.68 -0.87 -2.89
C ARG A 52 2.41 0.43 -2.15
N TYR A 53 3.22 0.75 -1.16
CA TYR A 53 3.06 1.94 -0.35
C TYR A 53 4.40 2.52 0.11
N ILE A 54 4.39 3.80 0.49
CA ILE A 54 5.54 4.50 1.07
C ILE A 54 5.15 5.06 2.43
N TRP A 55 6.04 4.89 3.41
CA TRP A 55 5.99 5.61 4.67
C TRP A 55 6.73 6.93 4.54
N ASN A 56 6.12 8.03 5.01
CA ASN A 56 6.84 9.28 5.12
C ASN A 56 7.97 9.12 6.14
N GLN A 57 9.22 9.12 5.68
CA GLN A 57 10.38 8.93 6.56
C GLN A 57 10.76 10.19 7.36
N ASN A 58 10.05 11.31 7.17
CA ASN A 58 10.33 12.58 7.87
C ASN A 58 9.51 12.80 9.14
N LYS A 59 8.66 11.85 9.55
CA LYS A 59 8.14 11.84 10.93
C LYS A 59 9.17 11.25 11.88
N LYS A 60 10.28 11.97 12.02
CA LYS A 60 11.26 11.71 13.08
C LYS A 60 10.56 11.87 14.42
N LYS A 61 10.77 10.86 15.27
CA LYS A 61 10.65 10.90 16.73
C LYS A 61 10.78 12.33 17.25
N ILE A 62 9.68 12.89 17.76
CA ILE A 62 9.70 13.93 18.78
C ILE A 62 9.92 13.24 20.11
#